data_AF-A0A7U5XYG0-F1
#
_entry.id   AF-A0A7U5XYG0-F1
#
_cell.length_a   1.000
_cell.length_b   1.000
_cell.length_c   1.000
_cell.angle_alpha   90.00
_cell.angle_beta   90.00
_cell.angle_gamma   90.00
#
_symmetry.space_group_name_H-M   'P 1'
#
loop_
_entity.id
_entity.type
_entity.pdbx_description
1 polymer ?
#
loop_
_entity_poly.entity_id
_entity_poly.type
_entity_poly.pdbx_seq_one_letter_code
_entity_poly.pdbx_strand_id
1 'polypeptide(L)'
;MAKSLEFLTEALRRLPGVGPKSAQRMAFHLLQHDREGAAMLSRALYQAVEAVHHCALCNTFTELEVCEMCADETRDRRLLCVVETPADQMMIEQTLTYKGLYFVLMGRLSPLDGIGPKDIHLEKLLARAADGTVTEVVLATNFTNEGEATAHYISEMLKARGLQVSRLARGVPVGGELEYVDAGTIARAMLDRRTT
;
A
#
# COMPACT_ATOMS: atom_id res chain seq x y z
N MET A 1 -30.99 3.81 24.27
CA MET A 1 -30.06 2.75 24.73
C MET A 1 -29.09 3.42 25.71
N ALA A 2 -28.16 2.70 26.37
CA ALA A 2 -27.14 3.39 27.16
C ALA A 2 -26.24 4.23 26.24
N LYS A 3 -26.07 5.53 26.52
CA LYS A 3 -25.35 6.50 25.65
C LYS A 3 -23.96 6.00 25.21
N SER A 4 -23.22 5.35 26.11
CA SER A 4 -21.88 4.82 25.82
C SER A 4 -21.87 3.63 24.86
N LEU A 5 -22.93 2.81 24.84
CA LEU A 5 -23.06 1.67 23.93
C LEU A 5 -23.40 2.13 22.51
N GLU A 6 -24.24 3.16 22.38
CA GLU A 6 -24.52 3.79 21.07
C GLU A 6 -23.25 4.40 20.47
N PHE A 7 -22.46 5.11 21.29
CA PHE A 7 -21.18 5.66 20.85
C PHE A 7 -20.19 4.59 20.39
N LEU A 8 -20.03 3.49 21.14
CA LEU A 8 -19.18 2.37 20.72
C LEU A 8 -19.65 1.77 19.38
N THR A 9 -20.96 1.58 19.23
CA THR A 9 -21.54 1.06 17.98
C THR A 9 -21.26 1.99 16.81
N GLU A 10 -21.37 3.31 17.00
CA GLU A 10 -21.06 4.29 15.95
C GLU A 10 -19.56 4.33 15.62
N ALA A 11 -18.70 4.27 16.63
CA ALA A 11 -17.25 4.25 16.44
C ALA A 11 -16.81 3.03 15.61
N LEU A 12 -17.35 1.85 15.90
CA LEU A 12 -17.05 0.61 15.17
C LEU A 12 -17.47 0.65 13.70
N ARG A 13 -18.48 1.47 13.33
CA ARG A 13 -18.91 1.65 11.92
C ARG A 13 -17.89 2.40 11.06
N ARG A 14 -16.89 3.04 11.66
CA ARG A 14 -15.80 3.69 10.93
C ARG A 14 -14.83 2.68 10.31
N LEU A 15 -14.85 1.42 10.76
CA LEU A 15 -13.99 0.38 10.24
C LEU A 15 -14.47 -0.10 8.86
N PRO A 16 -13.55 -0.34 7.90
CA PRO A 16 -13.91 -0.84 6.58
C PRO A 16 -14.62 -2.21 6.69
N GLY A 17 -15.73 -2.37 5.98
CA GLY A 17 -16.54 -3.60 5.99
C GLY A 17 -17.47 -3.77 7.20
N VAL A 18 -17.52 -2.81 8.14
CA VAL A 18 -18.37 -2.90 9.33
C VAL A 18 -19.67 -2.10 9.17
N GLY A 19 -20.74 -2.80 8.77
CA GLY A 19 -22.09 -2.25 8.72
C GLY A 19 -22.76 -2.11 10.10
N PRO A 20 -23.92 -1.42 10.18
CA PRO A 20 -24.59 -1.11 11.46
C PRO A 20 -24.95 -2.35 12.29
N LYS A 21 -25.44 -3.42 11.64
CA LYS A 21 -25.76 -4.68 12.34
C LYS A 21 -24.50 -5.39 12.87
N SER A 22 -23.41 -5.36 12.11
CA SER A 22 -22.14 -5.96 12.55
C SER A 22 -21.54 -5.20 13.72
N ALA A 23 -21.50 -3.86 13.66
CA ALA A 23 -21.04 -3.01 14.74
C ALA A 23 -21.82 -3.24 16.04
N GLN A 24 -23.15 -3.34 15.94
CA GLN A 24 -24.01 -3.61 17.09
C GLN A 24 -23.66 -4.97 17.74
N ARG A 25 -23.52 -6.05 16.93
CA ARG A 25 -23.14 -7.37 17.44
C ARG A 25 -21.77 -7.36 18.13
N MET A 26 -20.79 -6.68 17.54
CA MET A 26 -19.45 -6.53 18.12
C MET A 26 -19.50 -5.79 19.46
N ALA A 27 -20.23 -4.68 19.54
CA ALA A 27 -20.36 -3.89 20.75
C ALA A 27 -21.01 -4.70 21.89
N PHE A 28 -22.07 -5.46 21.61
CA PHE A 28 -22.69 -6.34 22.61
C PHE A 28 -21.75 -7.45 23.06
N HIS A 29 -21.08 -8.13 22.13
CA HIS A 29 -20.13 -9.20 22.46
C HIS A 29 -19.02 -8.70 23.39
N LEU A 30 -18.38 -7.58 23.06
CA LEU A 30 -17.33 -6.97 23.88
C LEU A 30 -17.83 -6.63 25.30
N LEU A 31 -19.02 -6.05 25.44
CA LEU A 31 -19.51 -5.65 26.77
C LEU A 31 -20.09 -6.79 27.61
N GLN A 32 -20.54 -7.88 26.97
CA GLN A 32 -21.13 -9.04 27.64
C GLN A 32 -20.10 -10.12 27.97
N HIS A 33 -19.12 -10.33 27.09
CA HIS A 33 -18.24 -11.49 27.14
C HIS A 33 -16.75 -11.15 27.20
N ASP A 34 -16.33 -9.95 26.75
CA ASP A 34 -14.90 -9.62 26.62
C ASP A 34 -14.58 -8.14 26.92
N ARG A 35 -14.78 -7.75 28.19
CA ARG A 35 -14.51 -6.38 28.63
C ARG A 35 -13.02 -6.05 28.65
N GLU A 36 -12.18 -7.05 28.91
CA GLU A 36 -10.73 -6.89 28.89
C GLU A 36 -10.23 -6.66 27.46
N GLY A 37 -10.71 -7.45 26.49
CA GLY A 37 -10.44 -7.22 25.07
C GLY A 37 -10.92 -5.86 24.59
N ALA A 38 -12.10 -5.40 25.05
CA ALA A 38 -12.57 -4.04 24.75
C ALA A 38 -11.61 -2.94 25.25
N ALA A 39 -11.11 -3.08 26.48
CA ALA A 39 -10.14 -2.15 27.06
C ALA A 39 -8.78 -2.21 26.34
N MET A 40 -8.32 -3.41 25.98
CA MET A 40 -7.10 -3.62 25.20
C MET A 40 -7.20 -2.95 23.83
N LEU A 41 -8.29 -3.16 23.10
CA LEU A 41 -8.53 -2.53 21.79
C LEU A 41 -8.54 -1.00 21.89
N SER A 42 -9.19 -0.45 22.92
CA SER A 42 -9.20 0.99 23.16
C SER A 42 -7.79 1.55 23.34
N ARG A 43 -6.96 0.87 24.13
CA ARG A 43 -5.57 1.29 24.38
C ARG A 43 -4.71 1.15 23.13
N ALA A 44 -4.80 0.02 22.43
CA ALA A 44 -4.03 -0.25 21.22
C ALA A 44 -4.33 0.78 20.12
N LEU A 45 -5.62 1.09 19.88
CA LEU A 45 -6.02 2.12 18.92
C LEU A 45 -5.46 3.49 19.31
N TYR A 46 -5.57 3.88 20.58
CA TYR A 46 -5.04 5.15 21.05
C TYR A 46 -3.52 5.25 20.87
N GLN A 47 -2.79 4.20 21.27
CA GLN A 47 -1.33 4.16 21.12
C GLN A 47 -0.90 4.23 19.65
N ALA A 48 -1.57 3.49 18.76
CA ALA A 48 -1.22 3.51 17.33
C ALA A 48 -1.46 4.89 16.70
N VAL A 49 -2.55 5.56 17.05
CA VAL A 49 -2.86 6.91 16.54
C VAL A 49 -1.85 7.95 16.99
N GLU A 50 -1.33 7.83 18.22
CA GLU A 50 -0.34 8.77 18.78
C GLU A 50 1.08 8.50 18.28
N ALA A 51 1.46 7.22 18.15
CA ALA A 51 2.85 6.83 17.89
C ALA A 51 3.17 6.64 16.40
N VAL A 52 2.23 6.11 15.61
CA VAL A 52 2.49 5.74 14.22
C VAL A 52 2.36 6.98 13.32
N HIS A 53 3.43 7.25 12.59
CA HIS A 53 3.48 8.30 11.59
C HIS A 53 4.15 7.78 10.30
N HIS A 54 4.44 8.69 9.38
CA HIS A 54 5.10 8.36 8.13
C HIS A 54 6.62 8.50 8.24
N CYS A 55 7.34 7.54 7.65
CA CYS A 55 8.77 7.62 7.43
C CYS A 55 9.09 8.85 6.57
N ALA A 56 10.05 9.66 6.98
CA ALA A 56 10.46 10.87 6.27
C ALA A 56 10.97 10.58 4.83
N LEU A 57 11.43 9.35 4.59
CA LEU A 57 12.03 8.91 3.34
C LEU A 57 11.03 8.17 2.43
N CYS A 58 10.53 7.01 2.84
CA CYS A 58 9.69 6.17 1.99
C CYS A 58 8.19 6.35 2.20
N ASN A 59 7.77 7.23 3.11
CA ASN A 59 6.38 7.50 3.45
C ASN A 59 5.61 6.32 4.09
N THR A 60 6.23 5.16 4.36
CA THR A 60 5.58 4.02 5.04
C THR A 60 5.27 4.30 6.52
N PHE A 61 4.45 3.47 7.15
CA PHE A 61 4.17 3.59 8.59
C PHE A 61 5.36 3.18 9.46
N THR A 62 5.67 3.99 10.46
CA THR A 62 6.73 3.75 11.43
C THR A 62 6.55 4.65 12.66
N GLU A 63 7.24 4.33 13.76
CA GLU A 63 7.36 5.18 14.95
C GLU A 63 8.71 5.93 14.98
N LEU A 64 9.55 5.71 13.97
CA LEU A 64 10.87 6.32 13.82
C LEU A 64 10.82 7.40 12.74
N GLU A 65 11.67 8.43 12.83
CA GLU A 65 11.80 9.43 11.76
C GLU A 65 12.12 8.76 10.39
N VAL A 66 12.99 7.75 10.42
CA VAL A 66 13.34 6.91 9.28
C VAL A 66 13.09 5.45 9.65
N CYS A 67 12.28 4.74 8.85
CA CYS A 67 11.97 3.33 9.11
C CYS A 67 13.20 2.42 8.93
N GLU A 68 13.15 1.25 9.54
CA GLU A 68 14.26 0.28 9.58
C GLU A 68 14.77 -0.08 8.18
N MET A 69 13.89 -0.28 7.19
CA MET A 69 14.32 -0.60 5.82
C MET A 69 15.07 0.55 5.14
N CYS A 70 14.74 1.80 5.46
CA CYS A 70 15.46 2.94 4.90
C CYS A 70 16.80 3.20 5.60
N ALA A 71 16.89 2.84 6.88
CA ALA A 71 18.11 2.92 7.67
C ALA A 71 19.09 1.77 7.38
N ASP A 72 18.61 0.64 6.85
CA ASP A 72 19.41 -0.53 6.52
C ASP A 72 20.42 -0.25 5.39
N GLU A 73 21.70 -0.22 5.75
CA GLU A 73 22.82 0.03 4.83
C GLU A 73 23.12 -1.15 3.90
N THR A 74 22.58 -2.34 4.17
CA THR A 74 22.79 -3.51 3.32
C THR A 74 21.93 -3.49 2.05
N ARG A 75 20.96 -2.56 1.97
CA ARG A 75 20.05 -2.43 0.83
C ARG A 75 20.68 -1.65 -0.33
N ASP A 76 20.28 -2.01 -1.53
CA ASP A 76 20.73 -1.34 -2.75
C ASP A 76 19.97 -0.02 -2.94
N ARG A 77 20.63 1.10 -2.63
CA ARG A 77 20.09 2.45 -2.78
C ARG A 77 19.83 2.87 -4.23
N ARG A 78 20.36 2.12 -5.21
CA ARG A 78 20.14 2.40 -6.64
C ARG A 78 18.76 1.94 -7.12
N LEU A 79 18.10 1.08 -6.35
CA LEU A 79 16.81 0.49 -6.68
C LEU A 79 15.71 1.08 -5.78
N LEU A 80 14.64 1.59 -6.40
CA LEU A 80 13.47 2.12 -5.70
C LEU A 80 12.18 1.45 -6.18
N CYS A 81 11.44 0.83 -5.28
CA CYS A 81 10.15 0.21 -5.57
C CYS A 81 9.00 1.09 -5.09
N VAL A 82 8.11 1.47 -6.01
CA VAL A 82 6.95 2.32 -5.74
C VAL A 82 5.70 1.47 -5.61
N VAL A 83 5.03 1.54 -4.47
CA VAL A 83 3.81 0.77 -4.16
C VAL A 83 2.67 1.69 -3.74
N GLU A 84 1.43 1.18 -3.81
CA GLU A 84 0.24 1.97 -3.43
C GLU A 84 0.11 2.08 -1.90
N THR A 85 0.30 0.97 -1.18
CA THR A 85 0.02 0.89 0.25
C THR A 85 1.16 0.22 1.07
N PRO A 86 1.20 0.42 2.40
CA PRO A 86 2.11 -0.31 3.28
C PRO A 86 1.91 -1.83 3.24
N ALA A 87 0.69 -2.29 2.97
CA ALA A 87 0.39 -3.71 2.82
C ALA A 87 1.11 -4.29 1.60
N ASP A 88 1.09 -3.59 0.46
CA ASP A 88 1.81 -4.01 -0.75
C ASP A 88 3.31 -4.08 -0.51
N GLN A 89 3.87 -3.10 0.18
CA GLN A 89 5.28 -3.10 0.59
C GLN A 89 5.61 -4.34 1.43
N MET A 90 4.79 -4.62 2.45
CA MET A 90 4.97 -5.77 3.34
C MET A 90 4.91 -7.09 2.56
N MET A 91 4.00 -7.23 1.59
CA MET A 91 3.90 -8.42 0.75
C MET A 91 5.16 -8.65 -0.09
N ILE A 92 5.74 -7.60 -0.68
CA ILE A 92 6.99 -7.72 -1.45
C ILE A 92 8.14 -8.08 -0.51
N GLU A 93 8.24 -7.44 0.65
CA GLU A 93 9.31 -7.68 1.62
C GLU A 93 9.29 -9.14 2.13
N GLN A 94 8.10 -9.71 2.37
CA GLN A 94 7.94 -11.11 2.77
C GLN A 94 8.49 -12.12 1.75
N THR A 95 8.65 -11.73 0.49
CA THR A 95 9.28 -12.60 -0.52
C THR A 95 10.80 -12.77 -0.30
N LEU A 96 11.43 -11.86 0.45
CA LEU A 96 12.89 -11.77 0.66
C LEU A 96 13.72 -11.63 -0.65
N THR A 97 13.07 -11.40 -1.78
CA THR A 97 13.71 -11.33 -3.11
C THR A 97 14.16 -9.92 -3.47
N TYR A 98 13.43 -8.90 -3.01
CA TYR A 98 13.77 -7.51 -3.30
C TYR A 98 14.77 -6.96 -2.29
N LYS A 99 15.84 -6.34 -2.78
CA LYS A 99 16.93 -5.78 -1.95
C LYS A 99 17.05 -4.26 -2.02
N GLY A 100 16.14 -3.60 -2.76
CA GLY A 100 16.12 -2.15 -2.90
C GLY A 100 15.35 -1.46 -1.78
N LEU A 101 15.13 -0.16 -1.98
CA LEU A 101 14.33 0.69 -1.12
C LEU A 101 12.90 0.85 -1.64
N TYR A 102 12.02 1.39 -0.81
CA TYR A 102 10.62 1.62 -1.17
C TYR A 102 10.23 3.09 -1.20
N PHE A 103 9.09 3.36 -1.83
CA PHE A 103 8.25 4.53 -1.62
C PHE A 103 6.77 4.13 -1.65
N VAL A 104 5.99 4.59 -0.66
CA VAL A 104 4.57 4.27 -0.52
C VAL A 104 3.71 5.48 -0.84
N LEU A 105 2.90 5.38 -1.89
CA LEU A 105 2.05 6.48 -2.39
C LEU A 105 0.92 6.86 -1.43
N MET A 106 0.46 5.93 -0.59
CA MET A 106 -0.77 6.04 0.21
C MET A 106 -2.04 6.09 -0.64
N GLY A 107 -2.03 5.36 -1.74
CA GLY A 107 -3.15 5.27 -2.67
C GLY A 107 -2.72 5.34 -4.13
N ARG A 108 -3.63 5.81 -4.97
CA ARG A 108 -3.50 5.86 -6.43
C ARG A 108 -4.32 7.03 -6.99
N LEU A 109 -4.00 7.48 -8.19
CA LEU A 109 -4.77 8.51 -8.88
C LEU A 109 -6.18 8.01 -9.18
N SER A 110 -7.18 8.76 -8.75
CA SER A 110 -8.58 8.48 -9.05
C SER A 110 -9.32 9.79 -9.33
N PRO A 111 -9.43 10.22 -10.60
CA PRO A 111 -10.18 11.42 -10.95
C PRO A 111 -11.65 11.38 -10.51
N LEU A 112 -12.25 10.18 -10.49
CA LEU A 112 -13.64 9.97 -10.07
C LEU A 112 -13.82 10.24 -8.57
N ASP A 113 -12.82 9.90 -7.76
CA ASP A 113 -12.82 10.14 -6.31
C ASP A 113 -12.18 11.50 -5.94
N GLY A 114 -11.76 12.28 -6.94
CA GLY A 114 -11.08 13.56 -6.73
C GLY A 114 -9.64 13.42 -6.18
N ILE A 115 -9.03 12.23 -6.26
CA ILE A 115 -7.68 11.96 -5.75
C ILE A 115 -6.66 12.32 -6.82
N GLY A 116 -5.86 13.34 -6.54
CA GLY A 116 -4.83 13.86 -7.44
C GLY A 116 -3.40 13.53 -7.03
N PRO A 117 -2.40 14.05 -7.77
CA PRO A 117 -0.99 13.82 -7.51
C PRO A 117 -0.50 14.22 -6.10
N LYS A 118 -1.10 15.26 -5.51
CA LYS A 118 -0.73 15.72 -4.17
C LYS A 118 -1.14 14.72 -3.09
N ASP A 119 -2.33 14.13 -3.24
CA ASP A 119 -2.91 13.19 -2.29
C ASP A 119 -2.11 11.88 -2.22
N ILE A 120 -1.45 11.51 -3.33
CA ILE A 120 -0.58 10.33 -3.41
C ILE A 120 0.91 10.65 -3.16
N HIS A 121 1.21 11.82 -2.59
CA HIS A 121 2.57 12.22 -2.21
C HIS A 121 3.58 12.22 -3.37
N LEU A 122 3.13 12.54 -4.59
CA LEU A 122 3.97 12.41 -5.78
C LEU A 122 5.22 13.30 -5.76
N GLU A 123 5.12 14.52 -5.22
CA GLU A 123 6.28 15.42 -5.10
C GLU A 123 7.39 14.80 -4.24
N LYS A 124 7.03 14.12 -3.14
CA LYS A 124 8.00 13.41 -2.28
C LYS A 124 8.63 12.23 -3.01
N LEU A 125 7.86 11.48 -3.81
CA LEU A 125 8.39 10.40 -4.64
C LEU A 125 9.44 10.93 -5.61
N LEU A 126 9.13 12.02 -6.32
CA LEU A 126 10.04 12.59 -7.31
C LEU A 126 11.32 13.10 -6.67
N ALA A 127 11.23 13.73 -5.49
CA ALA A 127 12.40 14.16 -4.74
C ALA A 127 13.28 12.97 -4.31
N ARG A 128 12.67 11.88 -3.83
CA ARG A 128 13.39 10.65 -3.46
C ARG A 128 14.03 9.95 -4.66
N ALA A 129 13.32 9.86 -5.77
CA ALA A 129 13.82 9.18 -6.97
C ALA A 129 14.92 9.98 -7.68
N ALA A 130 14.99 11.30 -7.49
CA ALA A 130 15.98 12.18 -8.09
C ALA A 130 17.12 12.57 -7.11
N ASP A 131 17.41 11.72 -6.12
CA ASP A 131 18.46 11.96 -5.11
C ASP A 131 19.90 11.81 -5.66
N GLY A 132 20.04 11.44 -6.94
CA GLY A 132 21.32 11.21 -7.61
C GLY A 132 21.92 9.82 -7.39
N THR A 133 21.31 8.98 -6.55
CA THR A 133 21.75 7.60 -6.29
C THR A 133 20.85 6.58 -6.99
N VAL A 134 19.54 6.82 -7.02
CA VAL A 134 18.58 5.93 -7.69
C VAL A 134 18.83 5.88 -9.19
N THR A 135 18.97 4.67 -9.73
CA THR A 135 19.14 4.42 -11.17
C THR A 135 17.92 3.75 -11.78
N GLU A 136 17.22 2.91 -11.01
CA GLU A 136 16.02 2.20 -11.45
C GLU A 136 14.86 2.40 -10.48
N VAL A 137 13.69 2.70 -11.04
CA VAL A 137 12.42 2.73 -10.31
C VAL A 137 11.51 1.61 -10.81
N VAL A 138 11.18 0.68 -9.92
CA VAL A 138 10.23 -0.41 -10.14
C VAL A 138 8.84 0.08 -9.76
N LEU A 139 7.93 0.16 -10.71
CA LEU A 139 6.53 0.47 -10.46
C LEU A 139 5.79 -0.81 -10.09
N ALA A 140 5.40 -0.90 -8.83
CA ALA A 140 4.69 -2.01 -8.21
C ALA A 140 3.29 -1.58 -7.71
N THR A 141 2.65 -0.63 -8.40
CA THR A 141 1.23 -0.32 -8.19
C THR A 141 0.35 -1.50 -8.61
N ASN A 142 -0.89 -1.53 -8.14
CA ASN A 142 -1.82 -2.62 -8.41
C ASN A 142 -2.23 -2.65 -9.88
N PHE A 143 -2.59 -3.84 -10.37
CA PHE A 143 -3.02 -4.03 -11.76
C PHE A 143 -4.52 -3.72 -11.96
N THR A 144 -5.00 -2.61 -11.37
CA THR A 144 -6.33 -2.04 -11.64
C THR A 144 -6.23 -0.90 -12.65
N ASN A 145 -7.35 -0.42 -13.18
CA ASN A 145 -7.36 0.71 -14.12
C ASN A 145 -6.67 1.96 -13.53
N GLU A 146 -6.98 2.29 -12.28
CA GLU A 146 -6.39 3.42 -11.56
C GLU A 146 -4.90 3.18 -11.25
N GLY A 147 -4.53 1.96 -10.83
CA GLY A 147 -3.14 1.60 -10.56
C GLY A 147 -2.27 1.64 -11.82
N GLU A 148 -2.83 1.26 -12.97
CA GLU A 148 -2.18 1.36 -14.28
C GLU A 148 -2.04 2.80 -14.77
N ALA A 149 -3.10 3.62 -14.63
CA ALA A 149 -3.03 5.04 -14.93
C ALA A 149 -1.96 5.74 -14.05
N THR A 150 -1.91 5.38 -12.76
CA THR A 150 -0.91 5.88 -11.82
C THR A 150 0.51 5.46 -12.24
N ALA A 151 0.72 4.19 -12.57
CA ALA A 151 2.01 3.70 -13.05
C ALA A 151 2.45 4.41 -14.34
N HIS A 152 1.55 4.55 -15.31
CA HIS A 152 1.85 5.23 -16.57
C HIS A 152 2.25 6.69 -16.33
N TYR A 153 1.47 7.41 -15.51
CA TYR A 153 1.75 8.80 -15.17
C TYR A 153 3.11 8.97 -14.48
N ILE A 154 3.40 8.16 -13.46
CA ILE A 154 4.68 8.20 -12.74
C ILE A 154 5.84 7.82 -13.69
N SER A 155 5.65 6.81 -14.54
CA SER A 155 6.65 6.38 -15.52
C SER A 155 7.09 7.52 -16.43
N GLU A 156 6.15 8.25 -17.04
CA GLU A 156 6.48 9.35 -17.94
C GLU A 156 7.26 10.46 -17.23
N MET A 157 6.87 10.79 -15.99
CA MET A 157 7.57 11.79 -15.20
C MET A 157 9.00 11.38 -14.82
N LEU A 158 9.21 10.11 -14.45
CA LEU A 158 10.53 9.61 -14.07
C LEU A 158 11.45 9.45 -15.28
N LYS A 159 10.93 8.95 -16.41
CA LYS A 159 11.67 8.86 -17.67
C LYS A 159 12.12 10.22 -18.19
N ALA A 160 11.27 11.25 -18.06
CA ALA A 160 11.63 12.63 -18.40
C ALA A 160 12.81 13.17 -17.57
N ARG A 161 13.14 12.53 -16.44
CA ARG A 161 14.30 12.84 -15.59
C ARG A 161 15.50 11.92 -15.82
N GLY A 162 15.43 11.04 -16.82
CA GLY A 162 16.52 10.14 -17.19
C GLY A 162 16.64 8.87 -16.34
N LEU A 163 15.63 8.56 -15.52
CA LEU A 163 15.62 7.33 -14.71
C LEU A 163 15.15 6.13 -15.53
N GLN A 164 15.74 4.97 -15.27
CA GLN A 164 15.21 3.71 -15.78
C GLN A 164 13.94 3.37 -15.00
N VAL A 165 12.86 3.05 -15.70
CA VAL A 165 11.59 2.66 -15.08
C VAL A 165 11.20 1.28 -15.56
N SER A 166 10.95 0.37 -14.61
CA SER A 166 10.43 -0.96 -14.87
C SER A 166 9.04 -1.13 -14.24
N ARG A 167 8.27 -2.09 -14.74
CA ARG A 167 6.94 -2.44 -14.22
C ARG A 167 7.00 -3.89 -13.77
N LEU A 168 6.38 -4.20 -12.63
CA LEU A 168 6.19 -5.60 -12.23
C LEU A 168 5.53 -6.40 -13.35
N ALA A 169 5.95 -7.65 -13.50
CA ALA A 169 5.33 -8.54 -14.46
C ALA A 169 3.87 -8.77 -14.09
N ARG A 170 2.99 -8.79 -15.10
CA ARG A 170 1.60 -9.20 -14.98
C ARG A 170 1.41 -10.47 -15.78
N GLY A 171 0.59 -11.39 -15.28
CA GLY A 171 0.25 -12.58 -16.03
C GLY A 171 -0.39 -13.66 -15.18
N VAL A 172 -0.32 -14.88 -15.71
CA VAL A 172 -0.87 -16.09 -15.12
C VAL A 172 -0.10 -16.44 -13.84
N PRO A 173 -0.77 -16.72 -12.72
CA PRO A 173 -0.10 -17.11 -11.47
C PRO A 173 0.61 -18.46 -11.65
N VAL A 174 1.80 -18.58 -11.04
CA VAL A 174 2.54 -19.85 -11.02
C VAL A 174 1.72 -20.91 -10.28
N GLY A 175 1.60 -22.10 -10.88
CA GLY A 175 0.79 -23.19 -10.35
C GLY A 175 -0.71 -23.10 -10.67
N GLY A 176 -1.16 -22.06 -11.40
CA GLY A 176 -2.51 -21.97 -11.92
C GLY A 176 -2.69 -22.74 -13.23
N GLU A 177 -3.87 -23.29 -13.44
CA GLU A 177 -4.28 -23.89 -14.72
C GLU A 177 -5.03 -22.86 -15.57
N LEU A 178 -4.73 -22.79 -16.87
CA LEU A 178 -5.29 -21.78 -17.77
C LEU A 178 -6.82 -21.80 -17.84
N GLU A 179 -7.46 -22.96 -17.64
CA GLU A 179 -8.92 -23.11 -17.62
C GLU A 179 -9.58 -22.27 -16.50
N TYR A 180 -8.86 -22.01 -15.40
CA TYR A 180 -9.37 -21.27 -14.25
C TYR A 180 -8.89 -19.82 -14.18
N VAL A 181 -8.18 -19.34 -15.20
CA VAL A 181 -7.72 -17.95 -15.28
C VAL A 181 -8.66 -17.13 -16.15
N ASP A 182 -8.96 -15.90 -15.72
CA ASP A 182 -9.83 -15.02 -16.49
C ASP A 182 -9.21 -14.68 -17.86
N ALA A 183 -10.08 -14.54 -18.87
CA ALA A 183 -9.66 -14.28 -20.24
C ALA A 183 -8.84 -12.98 -20.39
N GLY A 184 -9.07 -11.99 -19.52
CA GLY A 184 -8.33 -10.73 -19.51
C GLY A 184 -6.87 -10.93 -19.13
N THR A 185 -6.61 -11.70 -18.07
CA THR A 185 -5.26 -12.08 -17.64
C THR A 185 -4.54 -12.90 -18.70
N ILE A 186 -5.21 -13.87 -19.34
CA ILE A 186 -4.63 -14.68 -20.43
C ILE A 186 -4.30 -13.80 -21.63
N ALA A 187 -5.24 -12.97 -22.10
CA ALA A 187 -5.02 -12.07 -23.22
C ALA A 187 -3.83 -11.15 -22.97
N ARG A 188 -3.72 -10.62 -21.74
CA ARG A 188 -2.60 -9.75 -21.39
C ARG A 188 -1.27 -10.50 -21.32
N ALA A 189 -1.22 -11.68 -20.71
CA ALA A 189 -0.03 -12.51 -20.66
C ALA A 189 0.48 -12.89 -22.08
N MET A 190 -0.44 -13.12 -23.02
CA MET A 190 -0.10 -13.40 -24.43
C MET A 190 0.51 -12.19 -25.16
N LEU A 191 0.01 -10.99 -24.86
CA LEU A 191 0.55 -9.73 -25.41
C LEU A 191 1.93 -9.42 -24.85
N ASP A 192 2.14 -9.66 -23.54
CA ASP A 192 3.39 -9.35 -22.83
C ASP A 192 4.40 -10.52 -22.86
N ARG A 193 4.19 -11.53 -23.72
CA ARG A 193 5.06 -12.72 -23.80
C ARG A 193 6.50 -12.33 -24.13
N ARG A 194 7.46 -12.98 -23.45
CA ARG A 194 8.90 -12.75 -23.65
C ARG A 194 9.50 -13.91 -24.43
N THR A 195 10.49 -13.62 -25.27
CA THR A 195 11.33 -14.66 -25.89
C THR A 195 12.28 -15.24 -24.85
N THR A 196 12.33 -16.56 -24.76
CA THR A 196 13.34 -17.32 -24.01
C THR A 196 14.68 -17.36 -24.73
#